data_AF-A0A969DTS5-F1
#
_entry.id   AF-A0A969DTS5-F1
#
_cell.length_a   1.000
_cell.length_b   1.000
_cell.length_c   1.000
_cell.angle_alpha   90.00
_cell.angle_beta   90.00
_cell.angle_gamma   90.00
#
_symmetry.space_group_name_H-M   'P 1'
#
loop_
_entity.id
_entity.type
_entity.pdbx_description
1 polymer ?
#
loop_
_entity_poly.entity_id
_entity_poly.type
_entity_poly.pdbx_seq_one_letter_code
_entity_poly.pdbx_strand_id
1 'polypeptide(L)'
;MMNPLSLTVRNDQMHPGQTSKLAQLPRGDRWLWVSTLAAVGLLSGLVPGWNAGQLSLSSAALAQSKKPVTAENVANFVRAAMAMEPKRKQAVQEIQGAMGSVPAIRCDDRDSFNELDPSVRSVAINYCNESKRIVEASGLSIERFNEILIEQKSNRALRDRIQSEMCRVEPAFCPKR
;
A
#
# COMPACT_ATOMS: atom_id res chain seq x y z
N MET A 1 -4.72 -8.97 0.50
CA MET A 1 -5.82 -8.06 0.90
C MET A 1 -5.76 -6.84 -0.01
N MET A 2 -6.86 -6.47 -0.67
CA MET A 2 -6.89 -5.24 -1.48
C MET A 2 -6.86 -4.01 -0.57
N ASN A 3 -6.33 -2.90 -1.06
CA ASN A 3 -6.41 -1.62 -0.35
C ASN A 3 -7.86 -1.09 -0.50
N PRO A 4 -8.65 -1.01 0.58
CA PRO A 4 -10.02 -0.51 0.50
C PRO A 4 -10.08 1.00 0.23
N LEU A 5 -8.95 1.71 0.17
CA LEU A 5 -8.89 3.11 -0.29
C LEU A 5 -8.54 3.24 -1.78
N SER A 6 -8.63 2.14 -2.54
CA SER A 6 -8.41 2.15 -3.98
C SER A 6 -9.55 1.43 -4.70
N LEU A 7 -9.99 2.03 -5.81
CA LEU A 7 -10.92 1.40 -6.75
C LEU A 7 -10.08 0.78 -7.86
N THR A 8 -9.85 -0.51 -7.75
CA THR A 8 -9.27 -1.34 -8.80
C THR A 8 -10.05 -2.64 -8.90
N VAL A 9 -10.07 -3.21 -10.11
CA VAL A 9 -10.57 -4.58 -10.32
C VAL A 9 -9.58 -5.55 -9.69
N ARG A 10 -10.09 -6.55 -8.97
CA ARG A 10 -9.26 -7.64 -8.43
C ARG A 10 -8.85 -8.53 -9.61
N ASN A 11 -7.61 -9.02 -9.66
CA ASN A 11 -7.19 -9.96 -10.71
C ASN A 11 -8.12 -11.19 -10.82
N ASP A 12 -8.76 -11.63 -9.73
CA ASP A 12 -9.72 -12.74 -9.74
C ASP A 12 -11.05 -12.43 -10.45
N GLN A 13 -11.28 -11.20 -10.87
CA GLN A 13 -12.46 -10.74 -11.62
C GLN A 13 -12.14 -10.46 -13.09
N MET A 14 -10.92 -10.75 -13.56
CA MET A 14 -10.61 -10.75 -14.99
C MET A 14 -11.19 -11.99 -15.65
N HIS A 15 -12.14 -11.81 -16.57
CA HIS A 15 -12.48 -12.85 -17.54
C HIS A 15 -11.22 -13.24 -18.35
N PRO A 16 -11.02 -14.53 -18.65
CA PRO A 16 -9.85 -15.01 -19.39
C PRO A 16 -9.99 -14.61 -20.87
N GLY A 17 -9.55 -13.41 -21.23
CA GLY A 17 -9.70 -12.93 -22.61
C GLY A 17 -8.74 -11.82 -23.04
N GLN A 18 -7.86 -11.32 -22.18
CA GLN A 18 -6.90 -10.28 -22.57
C GLN A 18 -5.48 -10.75 -22.29
N THR A 19 -4.93 -11.49 -23.24
CA THR A 19 -3.49 -11.70 -23.36
C THR A 19 -2.88 -10.51 -24.07
N SER A 20 -2.36 -9.55 -23.31
CA SER A 20 -1.46 -8.55 -23.84
C SER A 20 -0.21 -9.26 -24.34
N LYS A 21 -0.02 -9.29 -25.67
CA LYS A 21 1.22 -9.77 -26.30
C LYS A 21 2.39 -8.94 -25.75
N LEU A 22 3.16 -9.54 -24.86
CA LEU A 22 4.48 -9.03 -24.47
C LEU A 22 5.39 -9.12 -25.68
N ALA A 23 5.72 -7.96 -26.24
CA ALA A 23 6.82 -7.81 -27.17
C ALA A 23 8.11 -8.26 -26.47
N GLN A 24 8.69 -9.36 -26.95
CA GLN A 24 9.97 -9.87 -26.52
C GLN A 24 11.07 -8.91 -26.99
N LEU A 25 11.74 -8.24 -26.06
CA LEU A 25 12.99 -7.52 -26.33
C LEU A 25 14.15 -8.52 -26.32
N PRO A 26 15.08 -8.44 -27.29
CA PRO A 26 16.18 -9.39 -27.40
C PRO A 26 17.17 -9.23 -26.24
N ARG A 27 17.43 -10.37 -25.59
CA ARG A 27 18.37 -10.56 -24.51
C ARG A 27 19.79 -10.53 -25.10
N GLY A 28 20.41 -9.36 -25.08
CA GLY A 28 21.80 -9.17 -25.49
C GLY A 28 22.76 -9.72 -24.44
N ASP A 29 23.34 -10.89 -24.74
CA ASP A 29 24.47 -11.47 -24.01
C ASP A 29 25.71 -10.59 -24.17
N ARG A 30 26.15 -9.97 -23.07
CA ARG A 30 27.55 -9.59 -22.88
C ARG A 30 27.86 -9.33 -21.41
N TRP A 31 27.76 -10.40 -20.62
CA TRP A 31 28.62 -10.56 -19.46
C TRP A 31 30.04 -10.74 -19.98
N LEU A 32 30.91 -9.75 -19.76
CA LEU A 32 32.36 -9.84 -19.66
C LEU A 32 32.90 -8.41 -19.67
N TRP A 33 33.07 -7.84 -18.47
CA TRP A 33 34.28 -7.11 -18.07
C TRP A 33 34.32 -7.13 -16.54
N VAL A 34 35.06 -8.12 -16.02
CA VAL A 34 35.65 -8.10 -14.68
C VAL A 34 36.99 -7.40 -14.80
N SER A 35 37.22 -6.33 -14.03
CA SER A 35 38.50 -5.82 -13.49
C SER A 35 38.42 -4.30 -13.30
N THR A 36 38.91 -3.65 -12.25
CA THR A 36 39.71 -4.02 -11.07
C THR A 36 39.77 -2.78 -10.15
N LEU A 37 39.95 -3.05 -8.85
CA LEU A 37 40.65 -2.25 -7.82
C LEU A 37 40.54 -0.70 -7.81
N ALA A 38 39.95 -0.19 -6.73
CA ALA A 38 40.52 0.93 -6.00
C ALA A 38 40.25 0.77 -4.49
N ALA A 39 41.07 -0.05 -3.84
CA ALA A 39 41.17 -0.09 -2.39
C ALA A 39 42.61 0.28 -1.99
N VAL A 40 42.92 1.58 -1.90
CA VAL A 40 43.98 2.13 -1.04
C VAL A 40 43.63 3.57 -0.73
N GLY A 41 43.11 3.83 0.47
CA GLY A 41 42.86 5.19 0.96
C GLY A 41 42.92 5.32 2.49
N LEU A 42 43.51 4.33 3.18
CA LEU A 42 43.41 4.19 4.64
C LEU A 42 44.71 4.39 5.43
N LEU A 43 45.81 4.93 4.86
CA LEU A 43 47.07 5.05 5.63
C LEU A 43 47.88 6.37 5.48
N SER A 44 47.33 7.41 4.84
CA SER A 44 47.98 8.72 4.84
C SER A 44 47.17 9.70 5.67
N GLY A 45 47.34 9.64 6.99
CA GLY A 45 46.70 10.50 7.99
C GLY A 45 47.06 11.99 7.83
N LEU A 46 46.46 12.64 6.85
CA LEU A 46 46.48 14.08 6.62
C LEU A 46 45.03 14.56 6.48
N VAL A 47 44.32 14.67 7.59
CA VAL A 47 43.10 15.49 7.67
C VAL A 47 43.51 16.90 8.10
N PRO A 48 43.25 17.95 7.28
CA PRO A 48 43.48 19.32 7.71
C PRO A 48 42.54 19.65 8.87
N GLY A 49 43.09 20.25 9.92
CA GLY A 49 42.41 20.49 11.19
C GLY A 49 41.20 21.41 11.08
N TRP A 50 40.05 20.89 11.51
CA TRP A 50 38.92 21.67 11.99
C TRP A 50 38.58 21.24 13.41
N ASN A 51 38.31 22.24 14.25
CA ASN A 51 38.11 22.15 15.69
C ASN A 51 37.38 20.89 16.13
N ALA A 52 37.99 20.15 17.06
CA ALA A 52 37.41 19.02 17.76
C ALA A 52 36.28 19.48 18.71
N GLY A 53 35.14 19.86 18.12
CA GLY A 53 33.87 19.68 18.79
C GLY A 53 33.62 18.17 18.86
N GLN A 54 33.58 17.63 20.06
CA GLN A 54 33.35 16.22 20.34
C GLN A 54 32.17 15.69 19.51
N LEU A 55 32.47 14.95 18.44
CA LEU A 55 31.46 14.22 17.68
C LEU A 55 31.01 13.05 18.55
N SER A 56 30.05 13.32 19.43
CA SER A 56 29.20 12.30 20.02
C SER A 56 28.37 11.72 18.88
N LEU A 57 28.91 10.69 18.23
CA LEU A 57 28.15 9.81 17.34
C LEU A 57 27.19 8.99 18.20
N SER A 58 26.18 9.68 18.74
CA SER A 58 24.98 9.04 19.22
C SER A 58 24.28 8.51 17.99
N SER A 59 24.44 7.21 17.71
CA SER A 59 23.50 6.45 16.88
C SER A 59 22.14 6.37 17.58
N ALA A 60 21.56 7.52 17.91
CA ALA A 60 20.13 7.66 17.98
C ALA A 60 19.67 7.69 16.52
N ALA A 61 19.58 6.50 15.91
CA ALA A 61 18.61 6.33 14.85
C ALA A 61 17.31 6.87 15.44
N LEU A 62 16.84 8.01 14.94
CA LEU A 62 15.51 8.52 15.21
C LEU A 62 14.54 7.53 14.55
N ALA A 63 14.43 6.33 15.13
CA ALA A 63 13.24 5.53 15.03
C ALA A 63 12.16 6.38 15.70
N GLN A 64 11.59 7.31 14.93
CA GLN A 64 10.36 8.03 15.27
C GLN A 64 9.44 6.96 15.83
N SER A 65 9.17 7.02 17.14
CA SER A 65 8.54 5.95 17.89
C SER A 65 7.13 5.76 17.38
N LYS A 66 6.97 4.98 16.31
CA LYS A 66 5.69 4.68 15.69
C LYS A 66 4.82 4.02 16.75
N LYS A 67 3.65 4.59 17.03
CA LYS A 67 2.74 4.05 18.04
C LYS A 67 2.40 2.59 17.67
N PRO A 68 2.62 1.62 18.57
CA PRO A 68 2.42 0.21 18.26
C PRO A 68 0.98 -0.09 17.87
N VAL A 69 0.76 -0.99 16.90
CA VAL A 69 -0.57 -1.40 16.46
C VAL A 69 -1.23 -2.30 17.51
N THR A 70 -2.08 -1.71 18.35
CA THR A 70 -2.87 -2.39 19.40
C THR A 70 -3.92 -3.35 18.83
N ALA A 71 -4.49 -4.22 19.68
CA ALA A 71 -5.58 -5.12 19.29
C ALA A 71 -6.85 -4.37 18.85
N GLU A 72 -7.20 -3.29 19.55
CA GLU A 72 -8.31 -2.41 19.19
C GLU A 72 -8.13 -1.78 17.79
N ASN A 73 -6.90 -1.32 17.47
CA ASN A 73 -6.60 -0.80 16.13
C ASN A 73 -6.90 -1.85 15.04
N VAL A 74 -6.57 -3.13 15.30
CA VAL A 74 -6.82 -4.22 14.36
C VAL A 74 -8.33 -4.51 14.22
N ALA A 75 -9.06 -4.57 15.33
CA ALA A 75 -10.51 -4.77 15.32
C ALA A 75 -11.25 -3.66 14.55
N ASN A 76 -10.89 -2.40 14.82
CA ASN A 76 -11.50 -1.25 14.14
C ASN A 76 -11.11 -1.21 12.65
N PHE A 77 -9.86 -1.56 12.32
CA PHE A 77 -9.38 -1.67 10.95
C PHE A 77 -10.17 -2.72 10.16
N VAL A 78 -10.36 -3.92 10.74
CA VAL A 78 -11.12 -5.01 10.11
C VAL A 78 -12.58 -4.60 9.92
N ARG A 79 -13.21 -4.01 10.93
CA ARG A 79 -14.59 -3.52 10.84
C ARG A 79 -14.76 -2.52 9.69
N ALA A 80 -13.87 -1.53 9.61
CA ALA A 80 -13.89 -0.53 8.54
C ALA A 80 -13.66 -1.16 7.16
N ALA A 81 -12.63 -2.02 7.03
CA ALA A 81 -12.30 -2.67 5.76
C ALA A 81 -13.45 -3.55 5.24
N MET A 82 -14.10 -4.33 6.12
CA MET A 82 -15.22 -5.19 5.74
C MET A 82 -16.48 -4.39 5.37
N ALA A 83 -16.74 -3.27 6.07
CA ALA A 83 -17.84 -2.37 5.72
C ALA A 83 -17.63 -1.65 4.38
N MET A 84 -16.37 -1.34 4.02
CA MET A 84 -16.04 -0.71 2.73
C MET A 84 -16.13 -1.67 1.54
N GLU A 85 -15.83 -2.96 1.70
CA GLU A 85 -15.79 -3.90 0.57
C GLU A 85 -17.07 -3.98 -0.29
N PRO A 86 -18.30 -4.05 0.25
CA PRO A 86 -19.50 -4.03 -0.59
C PRO A 86 -19.66 -2.71 -1.35
N LYS A 87 -19.33 -1.57 -0.73
CA LYS A 87 -19.36 -0.25 -1.38
C LYS A 87 -18.32 -0.16 -2.50
N ARG A 88 -17.13 -0.74 -2.28
CA ARG A 88 -16.07 -0.82 -3.29
C ARG A 88 -16.53 -1.61 -4.50
N LYS A 89 -17.15 -2.78 -4.27
CA LYS A 89 -17.69 -3.61 -5.35
C LYS A 89 -18.76 -2.87 -6.15
N GLN A 90 -19.68 -2.18 -5.46
CA GLN A 90 -20.70 -1.37 -6.12
C GLN A 90 -20.08 -0.27 -6.99
N ALA A 91 -19.15 0.52 -6.45
CA ALA A 91 -18.49 1.58 -7.21
C ALA A 91 -17.71 1.03 -8.42
N VAL A 92 -16.99 -0.09 -8.25
CA VAL A 92 -16.31 -0.78 -9.35
C VAL A 92 -17.31 -1.21 -10.44
N GLN A 93 -18.47 -1.74 -10.06
CA GLN A 93 -19.50 -2.15 -11.03
C GLN A 93 -20.10 -0.96 -11.78
N GLU A 94 -20.38 0.14 -11.09
CA GLU A 94 -20.92 1.36 -11.71
C GLU A 94 -19.91 1.97 -12.70
N ILE A 95 -18.63 2.06 -12.31
CA ILE A 95 -17.56 2.58 -13.18
C ILE A 95 -17.34 1.66 -14.38
N GLN A 96 -17.29 0.34 -14.15
CA GLN A 96 -17.16 -0.66 -15.21
C GLN A 96 -18.32 -0.60 -16.20
N GLY A 97 -19.55 -0.36 -15.73
CA GLY A 97 -20.73 -0.20 -16.58
C GLY A 97 -20.71 1.08 -17.41
N ALA A 98 -20.09 2.15 -16.91
CA ALA A 98 -20.02 3.43 -17.60
C ALA A 98 -18.91 3.48 -18.68
N MET A 99 -17.74 2.87 -18.41
CA MET A 99 -16.56 3.02 -19.27
C MET A 99 -16.04 1.70 -19.88
N GLY A 100 -16.60 0.55 -19.50
CA GLY A 100 -16.10 -0.77 -19.92
C GLY A 100 -14.74 -1.17 -19.31
N SER A 101 -14.12 -0.32 -18.51
CA SER A 101 -12.93 -0.62 -17.71
C SER A 101 -12.92 0.22 -16.43
N VAL A 102 -12.23 -0.25 -15.39
CA VAL A 102 -12.04 0.52 -14.15
C VAL A 102 -10.58 0.97 -14.07
N PRO A 103 -10.29 2.26 -14.21
CA PRO A 103 -8.94 2.78 -14.01
C PRO A 103 -8.50 2.65 -12.55
N ALA A 104 -7.20 2.70 -12.30
CA ALA A 104 -6.69 2.65 -10.94
C ALA A 104 -6.91 3.98 -10.22
N ILE A 105 -7.98 4.06 -9.44
CA ILE A 105 -8.33 5.27 -8.68
C ILE A 105 -7.89 5.10 -7.24
N ARG A 106 -7.31 6.16 -6.68
CA ARG A 106 -6.73 6.20 -5.34
C ARG A 106 -7.36 7.35 -4.57
N CYS A 107 -8.04 7.04 -3.47
CA CYS A 107 -8.71 8.06 -2.66
C CYS A 107 -7.75 9.06 -2.00
N ASP A 108 -6.46 8.72 -1.93
CA ASP A 108 -5.39 9.56 -1.42
C ASP A 108 -4.63 10.34 -2.52
N ASP A 109 -5.01 10.18 -3.79
CA ASP A 109 -4.34 10.79 -4.94
C ASP A 109 -5.33 11.57 -5.80
N ARG A 110 -5.23 12.91 -5.76
CA ARG A 110 -6.10 13.80 -6.53
C ARG A 110 -5.93 13.62 -8.04
N ASP A 111 -4.73 13.27 -8.51
CA ASP A 111 -4.45 13.16 -9.94
C ASP A 111 -5.16 11.95 -10.55
N SER A 112 -5.44 10.92 -9.74
CA SER A 112 -6.21 9.74 -10.15
C SER A 112 -7.66 10.03 -10.55
N PHE A 113 -8.16 11.26 -10.34
CA PHE A 113 -9.50 11.71 -10.73
C PHE A 113 -9.53 12.56 -12.00
N ASN A 114 -8.38 13.12 -12.42
CA ASN A 114 -8.33 14.15 -13.46
C ASN A 114 -8.74 13.60 -14.84
N GLU A 115 -8.40 12.34 -15.11
CA GLU A 115 -8.68 11.65 -16.37
C GLU A 115 -10.08 11.01 -16.42
N LEU A 116 -10.85 11.11 -15.33
CA LEU A 116 -12.19 10.52 -15.24
C LEU A 116 -13.25 11.45 -15.82
N ASP A 117 -14.17 10.88 -16.59
CA ASP A 117 -15.41 11.55 -17.00
C ASP A 117 -16.21 12.03 -15.77
N PRO A 118 -16.98 13.13 -15.87
CA PRO A 118 -17.66 13.72 -14.72
C PRO A 118 -18.57 12.76 -13.94
N SER A 119 -19.28 11.87 -14.63
CA SER A 119 -20.17 10.87 -14.01
C SER A 119 -19.37 9.83 -13.22
N VAL A 120 -18.28 9.33 -13.79
CA VAL A 120 -17.37 8.35 -13.19
C VAL A 120 -16.62 8.96 -12.00
N ARG A 121 -16.17 10.21 -12.16
CA ARG A 121 -15.53 10.99 -11.10
C ARG A 121 -16.47 11.14 -9.89
N SER A 122 -17.75 11.40 -10.12
CA SER A 122 -18.75 11.50 -9.05
C SER A 122 -18.87 10.18 -8.26
N VAL A 123 -18.95 9.04 -8.95
CA VAL A 123 -18.97 7.71 -8.31
C VAL A 123 -17.73 7.49 -7.46
N ALA A 124 -16.54 7.81 -8.00
CA ALA A 124 -15.28 7.66 -7.29
C ALA A 124 -15.18 8.57 -6.06
N ILE A 125 -15.58 9.84 -6.17
CA ILE A 125 -15.60 10.80 -5.06
C ILE A 125 -16.56 10.33 -3.97
N ASN A 126 -17.76 9.87 -4.34
CA ASN A 126 -18.74 9.37 -3.39
C ASN A 126 -18.22 8.16 -2.63
N TYR A 127 -17.59 7.21 -3.32
CA TYR A 127 -16.92 6.08 -2.69
C TYR A 127 -15.84 6.54 -1.70
N CYS A 128 -14.92 7.41 -2.12
CA CYS A 128 -13.82 7.85 -1.26
C CYS A 128 -14.31 8.63 -0.02
N ASN A 129 -15.35 9.45 -0.17
CA ASN A 129 -15.98 10.15 0.95
C ASN A 129 -16.66 9.18 1.92
N GLU A 130 -17.34 8.17 1.40
CA GLU A 130 -17.99 7.16 2.23
C GLU A 130 -16.97 6.28 2.95
N SER A 131 -15.90 5.85 2.27
CA SER A 131 -14.77 5.16 2.87
C SER A 131 -14.17 5.96 4.03
N LYS A 132 -13.99 7.27 3.86
CA LYS A 132 -13.49 8.15 4.92
C LYS A 132 -14.42 8.11 6.14
N ARG A 133 -15.73 8.27 5.94
CA ARG A 133 -16.72 8.21 7.03
C ARG A 133 -16.74 6.86 7.73
N ILE A 134 -16.64 5.75 6.99
CA ILE A 134 -16.60 4.40 7.55
C ILE A 134 -15.37 4.22 8.46
N VAL A 135 -14.20 4.72 8.03
CA VAL A 135 -12.98 4.66 8.85
C VAL A 135 -13.16 5.49 10.12
N GLU A 136 -13.63 6.73 10.01
CA GLU A 136 -13.85 7.61 11.17
C GLU A 136 -14.88 7.03 12.14
N ALA A 137 -15.99 6.49 11.63
CA ALA A 137 -17.02 5.83 12.43
C ALA A 137 -16.53 4.54 13.13
N SER A 138 -15.46 3.92 12.63
CA SER A 138 -14.84 2.76 13.28
C SER A 138 -14.01 3.11 14.52
N GLY A 139 -13.75 4.40 14.76
CA GLY A 139 -12.88 4.89 15.82
C GLY A 139 -11.40 5.01 15.41
N LEU A 140 -11.09 4.93 14.12
CA LEU A 140 -9.75 5.18 13.58
C LEU A 140 -9.68 6.54 12.90
N SER A 141 -8.53 7.22 13.00
CA SER A 141 -8.21 8.29 12.06
C SER A 141 -7.82 7.71 10.70
N ILE A 142 -7.94 8.52 9.65
CA ILE A 142 -7.50 8.14 8.31
C ILE A 142 -6.00 7.87 8.28
N GLU A 143 -5.19 8.67 8.98
CA GLU A 143 -3.75 8.42 9.07
C GLU A 143 -3.48 7.06 9.72
N ARG A 144 -4.17 6.74 10.82
CA ARG A 144 -3.95 5.47 11.51
C ARG A 144 -4.37 4.27 10.66
N PHE A 145 -5.47 4.39 9.93
CA PHE A 145 -5.90 3.35 8.99
C PHE A 145 -4.84 3.14 7.88
N ASN A 146 -4.32 4.23 7.31
CA ASN A 146 -3.26 4.19 6.29
C ASN A 146 -1.95 3.60 6.83
N GLU A 147 -1.57 3.92 8.05
CA GLU A 147 -0.40 3.33 8.70
C GLU A 147 -0.52 1.81 8.82
N ILE A 148 -1.70 1.30 9.17
CA ILE A 148 -1.97 -0.14 9.25
C ILE A 148 -1.92 -0.75 7.84
N LEU A 149 -2.50 -0.09 6.83
CA LEU A 149 -2.43 -0.52 5.43
C LEU A 149 -0.99 -0.65 4.91
N ILE A 150 -0.11 0.28 5.29
CA ILE A 150 1.30 0.28 4.89
C ILE A 150 2.04 -0.80 5.68
N GLU A 151 1.85 -0.86 7.00
CA GLU A 151 2.60 -1.77 7.88
C GLU A 151 2.31 -3.24 7.58
N GLN A 152 1.06 -3.61 7.28
CA GLN A 152 0.72 -5.00 6.98
C GLN A 152 1.48 -5.57 5.76
N LYS A 153 1.98 -4.71 4.86
CA LYS A 153 2.72 -5.14 3.66
C LYS A 153 4.02 -5.86 4.05
N SER A 154 4.73 -5.36 5.06
CA SER A 154 6.00 -5.94 5.53
C SER A 154 5.87 -6.71 6.85
N ASN A 155 4.83 -6.46 7.65
CA ASN A 155 4.66 -7.08 8.97
C ASN A 155 3.77 -8.34 8.91
N ARG A 156 4.38 -9.53 8.92
CA ARG A 156 3.67 -10.82 8.92
C ARG A 156 2.79 -11.00 10.16
N ALA A 157 3.30 -10.67 11.35
CA ALA A 157 2.55 -10.81 12.59
C ALA A 157 1.28 -9.94 12.59
N LEU A 158 1.35 -8.74 12.02
CA LEU A 158 0.18 -7.89 11.84
C LEU A 158 -0.84 -8.50 10.85
N ARG A 159 -0.38 -9.06 9.72
CA ARG A 159 -1.28 -9.77 8.79
C ARG A 159 -2.00 -10.94 9.44
N ASP A 160 -1.27 -11.74 10.22
CA ASP A 160 -1.83 -12.89 10.93
C ASP A 160 -2.93 -12.43 11.90
N ARG A 161 -2.68 -11.34 12.64
CA ARG A 161 -3.68 -10.72 13.54
C ARG A 161 -4.92 -10.20 12.79
N ILE A 162 -4.72 -9.52 11.66
CA ILE A 162 -5.82 -9.03 10.81
C ILE A 162 -6.65 -10.22 10.31
N GLN A 163 -6.01 -11.28 9.82
CA GLN A 163 -6.68 -12.48 9.30
C GLN A 163 -7.46 -13.23 10.40
N SER A 164 -6.89 -13.35 11.60
CA SER A 164 -7.59 -13.92 12.76
C SER A 164 -8.81 -13.09 13.12
N GLU A 165 -8.69 -11.77 13.11
CA GLU A 165 -9.80 -10.87 13.43
C GLU A 165 -10.89 -10.88 12.35
N MET A 166 -10.53 -10.96 11.06
CA MET A 166 -11.49 -11.15 9.97
C MET A 166 -12.27 -12.46 10.13
N CYS A 167 -11.58 -13.56 10.45
CA CYS A 167 -12.18 -14.87 10.73
C CYS A 167 -13.12 -14.83 11.95
N ARG A 168 -12.79 -14.02 12.96
CA ARG A 168 -13.64 -13.79 14.14
C ARG A 168 -14.93 -13.05 13.79
N VAL A 169 -14.85 -12.04 12.93
CA VAL A 169 -16.02 -11.23 12.51
C VAL A 169 -16.89 -11.99 11.53
N GLU A 170 -16.29 -12.68 10.57
CA GLU A 170 -17.00 -13.45 9.55
C GLU A 170 -16.26 -14.77 9.25
N PRO A 171 -16.79 -15.91 9.75
CA PRO A 171 -16.14 -17.22 9.62
C PRO A 171 -15.86 -17.67 8.18
N ALA A 172 -16.55 -17.08 7.19
CA ALA A 172 -16.30 -17.35 5.77
C ALA A 172 -14.88 -16.94 5.31
N PHE A 173 -14.23 -16.01 6.02
CA PHE A 173 -12.85 -15.60 5.73
C PHE A 173 -11.79 -16.50 6.39
N CYS A 174 -12.17 -17.50 7.18
CA CYS A 174 -11.22 -18.39 7.82
C CYS A 174 -10.55 -19.32 6.79
N PRO A 175 -9.23 -19.51 6.85
CA PRO A 175 -8.55 -20.48 5.99
C PRO A 175 -9.06 -21.90 6.29
N LYS A 176 -9.48 -22.61 5.25
CA LYS A 176 -9.86 -24.03 5.35
C LYS A 176 -8.58 -24.87 5.47
N ARG A 177 -8.59 -25.86 6.36
CA ARG A 177 -7.52 -26.85 6.50
C ARG A 177 -7.59 -27.90 5.41
#